data_AF-A0A6P1NI78-F1
#
_entry.id   AF-A0A6P1NI78-F1
#
_cell.length_a   1.000
_cell.length_b   1.000
_cell.length_c   1.000
_cell.angle_alpha   90.00
_cell.angle_beta   90.00
_cell.angle_gamma   90.00
#
_symmetry.space_group_name_H-M   'P 1'
#
loop_
_entity.id
_entity.type
_entity.pdbx_description
1 polymer ?
#
loop_
_entity_poly.entity_id
_entity_poly.type
_entity_poly.pdbx_seq_one_letter_code
_entity_poly.pdbx_strand_id
1 'polypeptide(L)'
;MNDKEFWEWYQDPMTNMYYETWSLPRLFVQFDIIFGENKENTQNALDFAYRLAKCSLAKIDLVEEKRTLLAIRELGKSISSDIDSHIIWETCQFHLLEKGRALLDECNLKGRPKETSPLFKAKLTAVFDEYNVGFDKKAFVPIHYQKLDDRR
;
A
#
# COMPACT_ATOMS: atom_id res chain seq x y z
N MET A 1 8.34 -12.36 -6.14
CA MET A 1 6.88 -12.20 -6.13
C MET A 1 6.28 -12.93 -7.31
N ASN A 2 5.43 -13.91 -7.06
CA ASN A 2 4.71 -14.62 -8.12
C ASN A 2 3.54 -13.77 -8.67
N ASP A 3 2.82 -14.25 -9.68
CA ASP A 3 1.73 -13.48 -10.30
C ASP A 3 0.53 -13.29 -9.38
N LYS A 4 0.15 -14.32 -8.63
CA LYS A 4 -0.94 -14.23 -7.65
C LYS A 4 -0.66 -13.14 -6.61
N GLU A 5 0.52 -13.18 -5.98
CA GLU A 5 0.96 -12.19 -4.99
C GLU A 5 0.98 -10.78 -5.60
N PHE A 6 1.46 -10.64 -6.84
CA PHE A 6 1.48 -9.33 -7.51
C PHE A 6 0.07 -8.79 -7.75
N TRP A 7 -0.86 -9.66 -8.16
CA TRP A 7 -2.25 -9.28 -8.37
C TRP A 7 -2.90 -8.82 -7.06
N GLU A 8 -2.77 -9.60 -5.98
CA GLU A 8 -3.37 -9.32 -4.67
C GLU A 8 -2.75 -8.07 -4.02
N TRP A 9 -1.44 -7.88 -4.12
CA TRP A 9 -0.76 -6.79 -3.41
C TRP A 9 -0.67 -5.48 -4.18
N TYR A 10 -0.75 -5.50 -5.51
CA TYR A 10 -0.51 -4.30 -6.32
C TYR A 10 -1.59 -4.06 -7.37
N GLN A 11 -1.88 -5.02 -8.25
CA GLN A 11 -2.80 -4.77 -9.36
C GLN A 11 -4.22 -4.47 -8.88
N ASP A 12 -4.80 -5.36 -8.09
CA ASP A 12 -6.18 -5.20 -7.62
C ASP A 12 -6.31 -3.98 -6.68
N PRO A 13 -5.43 -3.77 -5.68
CA PRO A 13 -5.47 -2.58 -4.84
C PRO A 13 -5.36 -1.26 -5.63
N MET A 14 -4.41 -1.14 -6.56
CA MET A 14 -4.30 0.07 -7.38
C MET A 14 -5.52 0.25 -8.27
N THR A 15 -6.08 -0.83 -8.81
CA THR A 15 -7.30 -0.76 -9.62
C THR A 15 -8.50 -0.30 -8.78
N ASN A 16 -8.62 -0.70 -7.51
CA ASN A 16 -9.64 -0.20 -6.60
C ASN A 16 -9.44 1.29 -6.30
N MET A 17 -8.20 1.73 -6.07
CA MET A 17 -7.84 3.14 -5.88
C MET A 17 -8.02 4.03 -7.11
N TYR A 18 -8.27 3.45 -8.29
CA TYR A 18 -8.56 4.22 -9.50
C TYR A 18 -9.91 4.96 -9.40
N TYR A 19 -10.88 4.38 -8.68
CA TYR A 19 -12.26 4.86 -8.65
C TYR A 19 -12.60 5.70 -7.42
N GLU A 20 -11.97 5.41 -6.29
CA GLU A 20 -12.25 6.07 -5.01
C GLU A 20 -10.99 6.04 -4.13
N THR A 21 -11.04 6.74 -3.00
CA THR A 21 -9.97 6.68 -2.00
C THR A 21 -10.13 5.44 -1.13
N TRP A 22 -9.02 4.84 -0.71
CA TRP A 22 -9.05 3.68 0.18
C TRP A 22 -8.02 3.76 1.29
N SER A 23 -8.38 3.30 2.49
CA SER A 23 -7.41 2.99 3.54
C SER A 23 -6.67 1.69 3.23
N LEU A 24 -5.50 1.50 3.84
CA LEU A 24 -4.76 0.25 3.67
C LEU A 24 -5.55 -0.95 4.21
N PRO A 25 -6.15 -0.93 5.41
CA PRO A 25 -6.97 -2.05 5.87
C PRO A 25 -8.09 -2.42 4.89
N ARG A 26 -8.80 -1.42 4.36
CA ARG A 26 -9.90 -1.64 3.42
C ARG A 26 -9.44 -2.21 2.06
N LEU A 27 -8.23 -1.90 1.59
CA LEU A 27 -7.68 -2.47 0.35
C LEU A 27 -7.38 -3.96 0.44
N PHE A 28 -6.99 -4.42 1.64
CA PHE A 28 -6.45 -5.75 1.82
C PHE A 28 -7.36 -6.68 2.63
N VAL A 29 -8.44 -6.17 3.24
CA VAL A 29 -9.43 -6.98 3.96
C VAL A 29 -10.05 -8.07 3.09
N GLN A 30 -10.20 -7.82 1.79
CA GLN A 30 -10.72 -8.80 0.81
C GLN A 30 -9.81 -10.03 0.61
N PHE A 31 -8.57 -9.98 1.12
CA PHE A 31 -7.60 -11.07 1.08
C PHE A 31 -7.35 -11.67 2.46
N ASP A 32 -8.28 -11.47 3.41
CA ASP A 32 -8.17 -11.89 4.81
C ASP A 32 -6.93 -11.33 5.53
N ILE A 33 -6.44 -10.17 5.09
CA ILE A 33 -5.28 -9.49 5.67
C ILE A 33 -5.75 -8.58 6.80
N ILE A 34 -5.68 -9.09 8.02
CA ILE A 34 -6.04 -8.34 9.23
C ILE A 34 -4.82 -7.58 9.77
N PHE A 35 -4.94 -6.26 9.82
CA PHE A 35 -3.87 -5.35 10.24
C PHE A 35 -3.70 -5.43 11.75
N GLY A 36 -2.44 -5.46 12.19
CA GLY A 36 -2.14 -5.62 13.60
C GLY A 36 -2.19 -7.07 14.10
N GLU A 37 -2.77 -8.03 13.39
CA GLU A 37 -2.68 -9.45 13.79
C GLU A 37 -1.45 -10.14 13.20
N ASN A 38 -1.12 -9.83 11.94
CA ASN A 38 0.05 -10.37 11.26
C ASN A 38 1.05 -9.24 10.94
N LYS A 39 2.23 -9.34 11.57
CA LYS A 39 3.32 -8.37 11.42
C LYS A 39 3.81 -8.26 9.97
N GLU A 40 3.95 -9.38 9.27
CA GLU A 40 4.42 -9.40 7.89
C GLU A 40 3.41 -8.73 6.95
N ASN A 41 2.13 -9.07 7.10
CA ASN A 41 1.04 -8.45 6.35
C ASN A 41 0.97 -6.93 6.57
N THR A 42 1.07 -6.51 7.83
CA THR A 42 1.07 -5.08 8.18
C THR A 42 2.28 -4.36 7.57
N GLN A 43 3.45 -5.00 7.59
CA GLN A 43 4.66 -4.45 6.97
C GLN A 43 4.53 -4.36 5.45
N ASN A 44 3.95 -5.39 4.80
CA ASN A 44 3.75 -5.43 3.35
C ASN A 44 2.80 -4.32 2.88
N ALA A 45 1.73 -4.05 3.63
CA ALA A 45 0.82 -2.95 3.34
C ALA A 45 1.49 -1.57 3.46
N LEU A 46 2.36 -1.40 4.47
CA LEU A 46 3.12 -0.16 4.60
C LEU A 46 4.16 0.00 3.47
N ASP A 47 4.79 -1.10 3.06
CA ASP A 47 5.73 -1.10 1.94
C ASP A 47 5.02 -0.81 0.61
N PHE A 48 3.79 -1.30 0.42
CA PHE A 48 2.92 -0.92 -0.71
C PHE A 48 2.70 0.60 -0.72
N ALA A 49 2.23 1.17 0.40
CA ALA A 49 2.00 2.62 0.50
C ALA A 49 3.28 3.43 0.24
N TYR A 50 4.40 3.00 0.84
CA TYR A 50 5.69 3.65 0.69
C TYR A 50 6.16 3.66 -0.77
N ARG A 51 6.08 2.52 -1.47
CA ARG A 51 6.46 2.41 -2.89
C ARG A 51 5.67 3.37 -3.76
N LEU A 52 4.34 3.37 -3.62
CA LEU A 52 3.49 4.24 -4.43
C LEU A 52 3.76 5.72 -4.14
N ALA A 53 3.91 6.10 -2.87
CA ALA A 53 4.24 7.47 -2.50
C ALA A 53 5.64 7.89 -2.99
N LYS A 54 6.64 7.02 -2.84
CA LYS A 54 8.02 7.30 -3.24
C LYS A 54 8.16 7.52 -4.74
N CYS A 55 7.33 6.85 -5.54
CA CYS A 55 7.33 6.94 -7.00
C CYS A 55 6.34 7.98 -7.56
N SER A 56 5.71 8.80 -6.69
CA SER A 56 4.61 9.73 -7.01
C SER A 56 3.45 9.07 -7.77
N LEU A 57 3.10 7.82 -7.42
CA LEU A 57 1.94 7.12 -7.98
C LEU A 57 0.67 7.31 -7.14
N ALA A 58 0.81 7.50 -5.83
CA ALA A 58 -0.30 7.72 -4.91
C ALA A 58 0.12 8.66 -3.78
N LYS A 59 -0.87 9.24 -3.10
CA LYS A 59 -0.66 9.99 -1.85
C LYS A 59 -1.75 9.72 -0.83
N ILE A 60 -1.47 10.09 0.42
CA ILE A 60 -2.50 10.15 1.45
C ILE A 60 -3.39 11.37 1.16
N ASP A 61 -4.70 11.16 1.21
CA ASP A 61 -5.68 12.20 0.99
C ASP A 61 -5.57 13.29 2.06
N LEU A 62 -5.89 14.53 1.67
CA LEU A 62 -5.76 15.73 2.53
C LEU A 62 -4.33 16.03 3.04
N VAL A 63 -3.33 15.23 2.64
CA VAL A 63 -1.91 15.46 2.95
C VAL A 63 -1.21 16.01 1.69
N GLU A 64 -0.39 17.04 1.88
CA GLU A 64 0.48 17.52 0.79
C GLU A 64 1.39 16.38 0.30
N GLU A 65 1.58 16.23 -1.01
CA GLU A 65 2.37 15.13 -1.59
C GLU A 65 3.77 15.04 -0.94
N LYS A 66 4.46 16.19 -0.79
CA LYS A 66 5.77 16.28 -0.13
C LYS A 66 5.80 15.79 1.33
N ARG A 67 4.65 15.73 2.00
CA ARG A 67 4.50 15.24 3.38
C ARG A 67 4.00 13.80 3.47
N THR A 68 3.61 13.18 2.36
CA THR A 68 3.04 11.82 2.36
C THR A 68 4.03 10.81 2.93
N LEU A 69 5.31 10.86 2.54
CA LEU A 69 6.33 9.96 3.10
C LEU A 69 6.54 10.16 4.61
N LEU A 70 6.36 11.38 5.12
CA LEU A 70 6.42 11.64 6.56
C LEU A 70 5.22 11.02 7.26
N ALA A 71 4.00 11.20 6.72
CA ALA A 71 2.80 10.58 7.26
C ALA A 71 2.89 9.04 7.27
N ILE A 72 3.45 8.43 6.22
CA ILE A 72 3.72 6.98 6.18
C ILE A 72 4.71 6.55 7.27
N ARG A 73 5.73 7.37 7.57
CA ARG A 73 6.67 7.09 8.68
C ARG A 73 5.98 7.12 10.03
N GLU A 74 5.07 8.07 10.24
CA GLU A 74 4.28 8.13 11.48
C GLU A 74 3.31 6.96 11.59
N LEU A 75 2.68 6.54 10.48
CA LEU A 75 1.86 5.32 10.44
C LEU A 75 2.63 4.07 10.88
N GLY A 76 3.89 3.93 10.47
CA GLY A 76 4.74 2.81 10.91
C GLY A 76 5.06 2.80 12.40
N LYS A 77 4.94 3.94 13.09
CA LYS A 77 5.10 4.04 14.56
C LYS A 77 3.80 3.80 15.31
N SER A 78 2.65 3.99 14.66
CA SER A 78 1.34 3.94 15.30
C SER A 78 0.70 2.55 15.27
N ILE A 79 1.48 1.47 15.19
CA ILE A 79 0.97 0.09 15.23
C ILE A 79 1.06 -0.45 16.66
N SER A 80 -0.06 -0.40 17.34
CA SER A 80 -0.40 -1.14 18.54
C SER A 80 -1.53 -2.12 18.19
N SER A 81 -1.70 -3.18 18.99
CA SER A 81 -2.84 -4.09 18.87
C SER A 81 -4.15 -3.51 19.43
N ASP A 82 -4.16 -2.23 19.84
CA ASP A 82 -5.36 -1.54 20.31
C ASP A 82 -6.24 -1.03 19.16
N ILE A 83 -7.49 -0.72 19.52
CA ILE A 83 -8.52 -0.21 18.60
C ILE A 83 -8.12 1.15 18.00
N ASP A 84 -7.40 1.98 18.76
CA ASP A 84 -7.01 3.33 18.35
C ASP A 84 -6.00 3.30 17.20
N SER A 85 -5.03 2.40 17.25
CA SER A 85 -4.10 2.13 16.15
C SER A 85 -4.82 1.68 14.87
N HIS A 86 -5.84 0.83 14.99
CA HIS A 86 -6.62 0.40 13.83
C HIS A 86 -7.38 1.59 13.20
N ILE A 87 -7.98 2.45 14.02
CA ILE A 87 -8.68 3.66 13.57
C ILE A 87 -7.74 4.62 12.82
N ILE A 88 -6.50 4.78 13.28
CA ILE A 88 -5.51 5.63 12.58
C ILE A 88 -5.24 5.12 11.16
N TRP A 89 -5.11 3.80 10.99
CA TRP A 89 -4.87 3.20 9.67
C TRP A 89 -6.10 3.27 8.77
N GLU A 90 -7.29 3.11 9.33
CA GLU A 90 -8.57 3.27 8.61
C GLU A 90 -8.85 4.71 8.17
N THR A 91 -8.42 5.69 8.96
CA THR A 91 -8.64 7.11 8.61
C THR A 91 -7.64 7.64 7.58
N CYS A 92 -6.50 6.97 7.40
CA CYS A 92 -5.51 7.34 6.39
C CYS A 92 -5.90 6.80 5.00
N GLN A 93 -6.71 7.59 4.30
CA GLN A 93 -7.18 7.29 2.95
C GLN A 93 -6.09 7.60 1.92
N PHE A 94 -5.93 6.75 0.91
CA PHE A 94 -4.99 6.94 -0.20
C PHE A 94 -5.75 7.12 -1.52
N HIS A 95 -5.20 7.93 -2.42
CA HIS A 95 -5.67 8.02 -3.80
C HIS A 95 -4.52 8.02 -4.78
N LEU A 96 -4.78 7.52 -5.99
CA LEU A 96 -3.83 7.59 -7.09
C LEU A 96 -3.62 9.04 -7.54
N LEU A 97 -2.38 9.39 -7.84
CA LEU A 97 -2.04 10.60 -8.57
C LEU A 97 -2.26 10.40 -10.07
N GLU A 98 -2.13 11.46 -10.86
CA GLU A 98 -2.27 11.40 -12.32
C GLU A 98 -1.33 10.36 -12.94
N LYS A 99 -0.07 10.31 -12.49
CA LYS A 99 0.91 9.31 -12.91
C LYS A 99 0.46 7.87 -12.63
N GLY A 100 -0.14 7.63 -11.46
CA GLY A 100 -0.67 6.31 -11.08
C GLY A 100 -1.87 5.90 -11.92
N ARG A 101 -2.79 6.84 -12.20
CA ARG A 101 -3.94 6.61 -13.08
C ARG A 101 -3.51 6.36 -14.52
N ALA A 102 -2.61 7.17 -15.06
CA ALA A 102 -2.09 7.01 -16.41
C ALA A 102 -1.45 5.62 -16.62
N LEU A 103 -0.70 5.13 -15.63
CA LEU A 103 -0.12 3.79 -15.67
C LEU A 103 -1.20 2.69 -15.79
N LEU A 104 -2.32 2.80 -15.07
CA LEU A 104 -3.43 1.84 -15.18
C LEU A 104 -4.16 1.95 -16.52
N ASP A 105 -4.30 3.17 -17.05
CA ASP A 105 -4.93 3.45 -18.34
C ASP A 105 -4.13 2.83 -19.49
N GLU A 106 -2.81 3.04 -19.51
CA GLU A 106 -1.89 2.45 -20.50
C GLU A 106 -1.92 0.92 -20.49
N CYS A 107 -2.26 0.31 -19.35
CA CYS A 107 -2.34 -1.13 -19.18
C CYS A 107 -3.75 -1.70 -19.32
N ASN A 108 -4.74 -0.87 -19.68
CA ASN A 108 -6.15 -1.26 -19.84
C ASN A 108 -6.77 -1.92 -18.60
N LEU A 109 -6.40 -1.46 -17.40
CA LEU A 109 -6.82 -2.09 -16.14
C LEU A 109 -8.17 -1.62 -15.59
N LYS A 110 -8.84 -0.66 -16.23
CA LYS A 110 -10.19 -0.20 -15.85
C LYS A 110 -11.23 -1.33 -15.84
N GLY A 111 -11.02 -2.40 -16.60
CA GLY A 111 -11.91 -3.57 -16.62
C GLY A 111 -11.85 -4.44 -15.36
N ARG A 112 -10.96 -4.14 -14.39
CA ARG A 112 -10.69 -4.98 -13.21
C ARG A 112 -10.43 -6.45 -13.55
N PRO A 113 -9.44 -6.74 -14.42
CA PRO A 113 -9.15 -8.11 -14.78
C PRO A 113 -8.70 -8.91 -13.55
N LYS A 114 -9.21 -10.14 -13.43
CA LYS A 114 -8.85 -11.09 -12.36
C LYS A 114 -7.51 -11.80 -12.61
N GLU A 115 -6.87 -11.53 -13.74
CA GLU A 115 -5.57 -12.06 -14.10
C GLU A 115 -4.52 -10.95 -14.04
N THR A 116 -3.27 -11.33 -13.71
CA THR A 116 -2.16 -10.39 -13.74
C THR A 116 -1.91 -9.91 -15.16
N SER A 117 -1.82 -8.59 -15.35
CA SER A 117 -1.35 -7.98 -16.58
C SER A 117 0.18 -8.01 -16.60
N PRO A 118 0.81 -8.75 -17.53
CA PRO A 118 2.28 -8.80 -17.62
C PRO A 118 2.87 -7.42 -17.94
N LEU A 119 2.16 -6.62 -18.75
CA LEU A 119 2.56 -5.26 -19.10
C LEU A 119 2.59 -4.35 -17.88
N PHE A 120 1.53 -4.40 -17.06
CA PHE A 120 1.47 -3.61 -15.83
C PHE A 120 2.55 -4.01 -14.84
N LYS A 121 2.74 -5.32 -14.65
CA LYS A 121 3.82 -5.87 -13.80
C LYS A 121 5.19 -5.39 -14.25
N ALA A 122 5.49 -5.45 -15.54
CA ALA A 122 6.76 -4.99 -16.08
C ALA A 122 6.97 -3.48 -15.88
N LYS A 123 5.96 -2.65 -16.20
CA LYS A 123 6.04 -1.19 -16.03
C LYS A 123 6.17 -0.78 -14.57
N LEU A 124 5.37 -1.36 -13.69
CA LEU A 124 5.42 -1.04 -12.25
C LEU A 124 6.77 -1.47 -11.64
N THR A 125 7.31 -2.62 -12.05
CA THR A 125 8.66 -3.06 -11.66
C THR A 125 9.72 -2.03 -12.06
N ALA A 126 9.71 -1.60 -13.32
CA ALA A 126 10.67 -0.61 -13.81
C ALA A 126 10.57 0.73 -13.05
N VAL A 127 9.36 1.19 -12.75
CA VAL A 127 9.13 2.40 -11.93
C VAL A 127 9.71 2.21 -10.53
N PHE A 128 9.49 1.07 -9.88
CA PHE A 128 10.02 0.84 -8.54
C PHE A 128 11.53 0.73 -8.51
N ASP A 129 12.14 0.12 -9.53
CA ASP A 129 13.58 -0.02 -9.63
C ASP A 129 14.28 1.34 -9.82
N GLU A 130 13.72 2.23 -10.65
CA GLU A 130 14.21 3.61 -10.84
C GLU A 130 14.29 4.39 -9.52
N TYR A 131 13.35 4.16 -8.61
CA TYR A 131 13.27 4.83 -7.31
C TYR A 131 13.94 4.04 -6.18
N ASN A 132 14.66 2.96 -6.51
CA ASN A 132 15.33 2.06 -5.56
C ASN A 132 14.40 1.38 -4.55
N VAL A 133 13.13 1.16 -4.91
CA VAL A 133 12.10 0.52 -4.09
C VAL A 133 11.53 -0.75 -4.72
N GLY A 134 12.35 -1.46 -5.49
CA GLY A 134 12.04 -2.74 -6.14
C GLY A 134 11.41 -3.80 -5.21
N PHE A 135 10.77 -4.81 -5.80
CA PHE A 135 10.03 -5.85 -5.08
C PHE A 135 10.90 -6.80 -4.24
N ASP A 136 12.22 -6.80 -4.47
CA ASP A 136 13.23 -7.53 -3.71
C ASP A 136 13.55 -6.87 -2.35
N LYS A 137 13.21 -5.59 -2.20
CA LYS A 137 13.42 -4.80 -0.98
C LYS A 137 12.17 -4.80 -0.11
N LYS A 138 12.31 -4.58 1.19
CA LYS A 138 11.18 -4.49 2.13
C LYS A 138 11.53 -3.71 3.38
N ALA A 139 10.54 -3.42 4.20
CA ALA A 139 10.66 -2.69 5.45
C ALA A 139 11.31 -1.30 5.28
N PHE A 140 10.87 -0.54 4.26
CA PHE A 140 11.38 0.81 4.03
C PHE A 140 11.07 1.76 5.19
N VAL A 141 9.93 1.53 5.82
CA VAL A 141 9.54 2.09 7.11
C VAL A 141 9.22 0.89 8.01
N PRO A 142 10.08 0.58 9.00
CA PRO A 142 9.85 -0.57 9.87
C PRO A 142 8.66 -0.29 10.80
N ILE A 143 7.79 -1.27 10.93
CA ILE A 143 6.68 -1.21 11.88
C ILE A 143 7.16 -1.46 13.31
N HIS A 144 6.73 -0.61 14.24
CA HIS A 144 7.04 -0.74 15.66
C HIS A 144 5.89 -1.42 16.37
N TYR A 145 5.88 -2.75 16.34
CA TYR A 145 4.87 -3.54 17.03
C TYR A 145 5.16 -3.53 18.54
N GLN A 146 4.46 -2.69 19.29
CA GLN A 146 4.44 -2.81 20.74
C GLN A 146 3.45 -3.91 21.09
N LYS A 147 3.95 -5.09 21.51
CA LYS A 147 3.09 -6.03 22.23
C LYS A 147 2.60 -5.33 23.48
N LEU A 148 1.29 -5.27 23.69
CA LEU A 148 0.75 -5.02 25.02
C LEU A 148 1.36 -6.08 25.94
N ASP A 149 2.23 -5.65 26.86
CA ASP A 149 2.59 -6.48 28.00
C ASP A 149 1.29 -6.92 28.67
N ASP A 150 1.15 -8.22 28.92
CA ASP A 150 0.12 -8.82 29.77
C ASP A 150 0.28 -8.25 31.19
N ARG A 151 -0.18 -7.02 31.43
CA ARG A 151 -0.40 -6.48 32.77
C ARG A 151 -1.87 -6.66 33.11
N ARG A 152 -2.22 -7.89 33.45
CA ARG A 152 -3.37 -8.22 34.30
C ARG A 152 -2.91 -9.16 35.40
#